data_AF-A0A0A9XJH1-F1
#
_entry.id   AF-A0A0A9XJH1-F1
#
_cell.length_a   1.000
_cell.length_b   1.000
_cell.length_c   1.000
_cell.angle_alpha   90.00
_cell.angle_beta   90.00
_cell.angle_gamma   90.00
#
_symmetry.space_group_name_H-M   'P 1'
#
loop_
_entity.id
_entity.type
_entity.pdbx_description
1 polymer ?
#
loop_
_entity_poly.entity_id
_entity_poly.type
_entity_poly.pdbx_seq_one_letter_code
_entity_poly.pdbx_strand_id
1 'polypeptide(L)'
;MDRYGLDDVSLGVNAVVAILAYTGYDMDDAVIVNSTATQRGMLMAGVTVAKVVKASGKGDNGDVFVFQNLLSTGDKFTPQLGSNGLPYPRANLTSPTTTSAAIDSAGCGGISGGGAL
;
A
#
# COMPACT_ATOMS: atom_id res chain seq x y z
N MET A 1 28.78 -17.75 10.69
CA MET A 1 27.83 -16.62 10.59
C MET A 1 28.47 -15.32 11.06
N ASP A 2 29.25 -15.33 12.14
CA ASP A 2 29.85 -14.13 12.75
C ASP A 2 30.80 -13.33 11.85
N ARG A 3 31.52 -13.99 10.92
CA ARG A 3 32.45 -13.30 10.01
C ARG A 3 31.79 -12.44 8.94
N TYR A 4 30.49 -12.64 8.69
CA TYR A 4 29.71 -11.93 7.66
C TYR A 4 28.61 -11.06 8.26
N GLY A 5 28.55 -10.90 9.58
CA GLY A 5 27.55 -10.04 10.25
C GLY A 5 26.10 -10.48 10.05
N LEU A 6 25.87 -11.76 9.70
CA LEU A 6 24.54 -12.30 9.38
C LEU A 6 23.62 -12.45 10.62
N ASP A 7 24.08 -12.06 11.80
CA ASP A 7 23.29 -12.03 13.04
C ASP A 7 22.36 -10.79 13.10
N ASP A 8 22.70 -9.73 12.37
CA ASP A 8 21.89 -8.50 12.30
C ASP A 8 20.72 -8.60 11.31
N VAL A 9 20.68 -9.67 10.51
CA VAL A 9 19.64 -9.93 9.50
C VAL A 9 18.94 -11.26 9.76
N SER A 10 17.78 -11.19 10.40
CA SER A 10 16.90 -12.35 10.60
C SER A 10 16.33 -12.82 9.26
N LEU A 11 16.95 -13.83 8.65
CA LEU A 11 16.52 -14.37 7.35
C LEU A 11 15.35 -15.36 7.42
N GLY A 12 14.90 -15.75 8.62
CA GLY A 12 13.83 -16.72 8.80
C GLY A 12 13.44 -16.97 10.25
N VAL A 13 12.63 -18.00 10.47
CA VAL A 13 12.16 -18.43 11.80
C VAL A 13 12.53 -19.89 12.06
N ASN A 14 12.82 -20.22 13.31
CA ASN A 14 13.01 -21.60 13.73
C ASN A 14 11.65 -22.31 13.79
N ALA A 15 11.51 -23.46 13.14
CA ALA A 15 10.28 -24.24 13.08
C ALA A 15 10.52 -25.70 13.48
N VAL A 16 9.54 -26.30 14.15
CA VAL A 16 9.52 -27.76 14.41
C VAL A 16 8.91 -28.43 13.19
N VAL A 17 9.68 -29.31 12.55
CA VAL A 17 9.27 -30.01 11.33
C VAL A 17 8.95 -31.46 11.67
N ALA A 18 7.78 -31.92 11.21
CA ALA A 18 7.39 -33.32 11.28
C ALA A 18 7.41 -33.92 9.88
N ILE A 19 8.08 -35.06 9.70
CA ILE A 19 8.18 -35.76 8.42
C ILE A 19 7.15 -36.88 8.41
N LEU A 20 6.03 -36.69 7.73
CA LEU A 20 4.92 -37.65 7.75
C LEU A 20 3.98 -37.47 6.54
N ALA A 21 3.64 -38.59 5.90
CA ALA A 21 2.65 -38.63 4.82
C ALA A 21 1.24 -38.67 5.43
N TYR A 22 0.67 -37.50 5.76
CA TYR A 22 -0.54 -37.43 6.59
C TYR A 22 -1.85 -37.22 5.83
N THR A 23 -1.89 -36.33 4.83
CA THR A 23 -3.20 -35.88 4.28
C THR A 23 -3.31 -35.95 2.76
N GLY A 24 -2.25 -36.32 2.05
CA GLY A 24 -2.21 -36.24 0.58
C GLY A 24 -2.17 -34.81 0.02
N TYR A 25 -2.29 -33.77 0.86
CA TYR A 25 -2.10 -32.36 0.47
C TYR A 25 -0.63 -31.91 0.57
N ASP A 26 0.24 -32.78 1.09
CA ASP A 26 1.70 -32.59 1.22
C ASP A 26 2.44 -33.33 0.09
N MET A 27 1.88 -33.32 -1.11
CA MET A 27 2.49 -33.92 -2.31
C MET A 27 3.31 -32.88 -3.07
N ASP A 28 4.38 -33.34 -3.73
CA ASP A 28 5.35 -32.54 -4.47
C ASP A 28 6.09 -31.51 -3.60
N ASP A 29 5.86 -30.21 -3.84
CA ASP A 29 6.52 -29.10 -3.14
C ASP A 29 5.61 -28.42 -2.11
N ALA A 30 4.45 -29.04 -1.81
CA ALA A 30 3.53 -28.52 -0.82
C ALA A 30 4.11 -28.69 0.59
N VAL A 31 3.91 -27.68 1.43
CA VAL A 31 4.26 -27.73 2.86
C VAL A 31 3.02 -27.33 3.65
N ILE A 32 2.62 -28.19 4.58
CA ILE A 32 1.51 -27.90 5.48
C ILE A 32 2.00 -27.13 6.71
N VAL A 33 1.33 -26.02 7.00
CA VAL A 33 1.61 -25.16 8.17
C VAL A 33 0.51 -25.30 9.22
N ASN A 34 0.89 -25.30 10.51
CA ASN A 34 -0.07 -25.31 11.61
C ASN A 34 -0.85 -23.98 11.66
N SER A 35 -2.19 -24.05 11.55
CA SER A 35 -3.08 -22.88 11.58
C SER A 35 -2.91 -22.04 12.86
N THR A 36 -2.70 -22.68 14.01
CA THR A 36 -2.50 -21.98 15.29
C THR A 36 -1.16 -21.25 15.34
N ALA A 37 -0.14 -21.73 14.63
CA ALA A 37 1.15 -21.06 14.54
C ALA A 37 1.04 -19.79 13.68
N THR A 38 0.33 -19.85 12.56
CA THR A 38 0.06 -18.68 11.71
C THR A 38 -0.76 -17.62 12.45
N GLN A 39 -1.80 -18.01 13.20
CA GLN A 39 -2.60 -17.08 14.01
C GLN A 39 -1.80 -16.38 15.12
N ARG A 40 -0.72 -17.02 15.60
CA ARG A 40 0.21 -16.44 16.57
C ARG A 40 1.30 -15.57 15.93
N GLY A 41 1.26 -15.37 14.61
CA GLY A 41 2.16 -14.48 13.89
C GLY A 41 3.35 -15.17 13.22
N MET A 42 3.36 -16.50 13.12
CA MET A 42 4.40 -17.19 12.33
C MET A 42 4.28 -16.79 10.85
N LEU A 43 5.42 -16.42 10.24
CA LEU A 43 5.52 -16.01 8.83
C LEU A 43 4.66 -14.79 8.44
N MET A 44 4.33 -13.92 9.40
CA MET A 44 3.65 -12.64 9.10
C MET A 44 4.65 -11.61 8.54
N ALA A 45 4.32 -11.01 7.39
CA ALA A 45 5.15 -10.00 6.73
C ALA A 45 4.33 -8.75 6.38
N GLY A 46 4.96 -7.57 6.47
CA GLY A 46 4.39 -6.30 6.03
C GLY A 46 5.10 -5.80 4.78
N VAL A 47 4.35 -5.58 3.70
CA VAL A 47 4.89 -5.03 2.44
C VAL A 47 4.55 -3.54 2.38
N THR A 48 5.59 -2.70 2.34
CA THR A 48 5.43 -1.25 2.16
C THR A 48 5.69 -0.88 0.71
N VAL A 49 4.66 -0.40 0.02
CA VAL A 49 4.75 0.09 -1.36
C VAL A 49 4.72 1.62 -1.36
N ALA A 50 5.74 2.24 -1.95
CA ALA A 50 5.78 3.69 -2.12
C ALA A 50 5.27 4.07 -3.51
N LYS A 51 4.34 5.03 -3.58
CA LYS A 51 3.87 5.64 -4.82
C LYS A 51 4.16 7.13 -4.80
N VAL A 52 4.92 7.61 -5.78
CA VAL A 52 5.18 9.04 -5.96
C VAL A 52 4.09 9.63 -6.84
N VAL A 53 3.39 10.65 -6.34
CA VAL A 53 2.38 11.40 -7.10
C VAL A 53 2.92 12.81 -7.35
N LYS A 54 2.91 13.24 -8.61
CA LYS A 54 3.38 14.57 -9.02
C LYS A 54 2.24 15.34 -9.68
N ALA A 55 1.92 16.51 -9.15
CA ALA A 55 1.06 17.48 -9.81
C ALA A 55 1.92 18.25 -10.83
N SER A 56 1.73 17.96 -12.11
CA SER A 56 2.38 18.68 -13.20
C SER A 56 1.38 18.84 -14.32
N GLY A 57 1.08 20.07 -14.70
CA GLY A 57 0.29 20.41 -15.86
C GLY A 57 0.86 21.66 -16.53
N LYS A 58 0.31 22.01 -17.68
CA LYS A 58 0.65 23.24 -18.42
C LYS A 58 -0.62 24.08 -18.43
N GLY A 59 -0.73 25.06 -17.54
CA GLY A 59 -1.78 26.08 -17.65
C GLY A 59 -1.43 27.01 -18.82
N ASP A 60 -2.44 27.48 -19.54
CA ASP A 60 -2.25 28.38 -20.69
C ASP A 60 -1.54 29.70 -20.30
N ASN A 61 -1.60 30.08 -19.01
CA ASN A 61 -1.02 31.33 -18.48
C ASN A 61 0.15 31.14 -17.49
N GLY A 62 0.78 29.96 -17.45
CA GLY A 62 1.86 29.67 -16.50
C GLY A 62 1.38 29.32 -15.08
N ASP A 63 0.13 28.85 -14.97
CA ASP A 63 -0.47 28.48 -13.69
C ASP A 63 0.26 27.30 -13.03
N VAL A 64 0.34 27.37 -11.70
CA VAL A 64 0.97 26.35 -10.84
C VAL A 64 -0.10 25.36 -10.37
N PHE A 65 0.15 24.07 -10.62
CA PHE A 65 -0.72 22.99 -10.16
C PHE A 65 -0.42 22.66 -8.70
N VAL A 66 -1.45 22.72 -7.86
CA VAL A 66 -1.36 22.39 -6.43
C VAL A 66 -2.39 21.30 -6.11
N PHE A 67 -2.02 20.37 -5.24
CA PHE A 67 -2.97 19.41 -4.70
C PHE A 67 -3.96 20.12 -3.78
N GLN A 68 -5.25 19.94 -4.05
CA GLN A 68 -6.32 20.49 -3.22
C GLN A 68 -7.55 19.62 -3.38
N ASN A 69 -8.31 19.48 -2.29
CA ASN A 69 -9.55 18.70 -2.24
C ASN A 69 -10.78 19.58 -1.97
N LEU A 70 -10.64 20.90 -2.06
CA LEU A 70 -11.71 21.85 -1.75
C LEU A 70 -12.37 22.30 -3.04
N LEU A 71 -13.70 22.21 -3.10
CA LEU A 71 -14.51 22.79 -4.14
C LEU A 71 -14.59 24.33 -3.93
N SER A 72 -14.98 25.09 -4.95
CA SER A 72 -15.14 26.56 -4.84
C SER A 72 -16.15 26.99 -3.75
N THR A 73 -17.06 26.09 -3.39
CA THR A 73 -18.04 26.23 -2.31
C THR A 73 -17.44 26.05 -0.90
N GLY A 74 -16.22 25.53 -0.79
CA GLY A 74 -15.56 25.20 0.49
C GLY A 74 -15.80 23.76 0.98
N ASP A 75 -16.64 22.99 0.29
CA ASP A 75 -16.89 21.58 0.56
C ASP A 75 -15.75 20.69 0.03
N LYS A 76 -15.55 19.53 0.66
CA LYS A 76 -14.54 18.56 0.21
C LYS A 76 -15.06 17.77 -1.00
N PHE A 77 -14.24 17.64 -2.05
CA PHE A 77 -14.57 16.84 -3.23
C PHE A 77 -14.62 15.34 -2.91
N THR A 78 -13.72 14.85 -2.07
CA THR A 78 -13.74 13.47 -1.57
C THR A 78 -13.49 13.44 -0.06
N PRO A 79 -14.35 12.78 0.74
CA PRO A 79 -14.23 12.78 2.20
C PRO A 79 -12.97 12.04 2.72
N GLN A 80 -12.40 11.15 1.90
CA GLN A 80 -11.22 10.34 2.24
C GLN A 80 -9.90 11.13 2.22
N LEU A 81 -9.91 12.34 1.65
CA LEU A 81 -8.74 13.21 1.54
C LEU A 81 -8.85 14.40 2.51
N GLY A 82 -7.70 14.88 2.96
CA GLY A 82 -7.55 16.16 3.65
C GLY A 82 -7.90 17.33 2.74
N SER A 83 -8.08 18.53 3.31
CA SER A 83 -8.29 19.77 2.54
C SER A 83 -7.14 20.07 1.57
N ASN A 84 -5.93 19.58 1.90
CA ASN A 84 -4.70 19.68 1.13
C ASN A 84 -4.58 18.68 -0.05
N GLY A 85 -5.61 17.89 -0.37
CA GLY A 85 -5.53 16.96 -1.51
C GLY A 85 -4.72 15.69 -1.27
N LEU A 86 -4.25 15.47 -0.03
CA LEU A 86 -3.52 14.27 0.38
C LEU A 86 -4.39 13.36 1.27
N PRO A 87 -4.16 12.05 1.26
CA PRO A 87 -4.84 11.14 2.18
C PRO A 87 -4.41 11.38 3.63
N TYR A 88 -5.28 11.06 4.58
CA TYR A 88 -4.90 11.10 5.99
C TYR A 88 -3.84 10.03 6.28
N PRO A 89 -2.86 10.30 7.17
CA PRO A 89 -1.92 9.29 7.62
C PRO A 89 -2.68 8.08 8.13
N ARG A 90 -2.29 6.87 7.69
CA ARG A 90 -2.94 5.60 8.07
C ARG A 90 -4.39 5.45 7.60
N ALA A 91 -4.81 6.14 6.54
CA ALA A 91 -6.08 5.86 5.89
C ALA A 91 -6.06 4.46 5.24
N ASN A 92 -7.11 3.66 5.48
CA ASN A 92 -7.31 2.40 4.77
C ASN A 92 -7.80 2.70 3.36
N LEU A 93 -6.99 2.37 2.36
CA LEU A 93 -7.31 2.56 0.95
C LEU A 93 -7.83 1.24 0.38
N THR A 94 -9.13 1.16 0.07
CA THR A 94 -9.71 0.07 -0.73
C THR A 94 -9.70 0.46 -2.20
N SER A 95 -9.28 -0.42 -3.11
CA SER A 95 -9.24 -0.12 -4.55
C SER A 95 -10.64 -0.12 -5.18
N PRO A 96 -11.02 0.86 -6.03
CA PRO A 96 -10.25 1.98 -6.58
C PRO A 96 -10.64 3.33 -5.95
N THR A 97 -10.21 3.58 -4.71
CA THR A 97 -10.39 4.88 -4.06
C THR A 97 -9.41 5.92 -4.62
N THR A 98 -9.89 7.14 -4.85
CA THR A 98 -9.07 8.28 -5.30
C THR A 98 -7.91 8.54 -4.33
N THR A 99 -6.68 8.45 -4.82
CA THR A 99 -5.46 8.57 -3.97
C THR A 99 -4.98 10.00 -3.78
N SER A 100 -5.44 10.94 -4.61
CA SER A 100 -5.11 12.37 -4.54
C SER A 100 -6.12 13.18 -5.35
N ALA A 101 -6.26 14.46 -5.04
CA ALA A 101 -7.09 15.41 -5.80
C ALA A 101 -6.24 16.62 -6.18
N ALA A 102 -6.36 17.07 -7.43
CA ALA A 102 -5.66 18.24 -7.94
C ALA A 102 -6.68 19.18 -8.59
N ILE A 103 -6.47 20.49 -8.43
CA ILE A 103 -7.32 21.50 -9.08
C ILE A 103 -6.61 22.04 -10.33
N ASP A 104 -7.36 22.16 -11.41
CA ASP A 104 -7.03 22.91 -12.62
C ASP A 104 -7.90 24.19 -12.64
N SER A 105 -7.44 25.22 -13.34
CA SER A 105 -8.18 26.44 -13.71
C SER A 105 -9.60 26.20 -14.27
N ALA A 106 -9.92 24.97 -14.70
CA ALA A 106 -11.24 24.54 -15.17
C ALA A 106 -12.11 23.77 -14.13
N GLY A 107 -11.62 23.49 -12.91
CA GLY A 107 -12.38 22.83 -11.84
C GLY A 107 -11.64 21.71 -11.11
N CYS A 108 -12.24 21.21 -10.01
CA CYS A 108 -11.71 20.08 -9.22
C CYS A 108 -11.72 18.76 -10.01
N GLY A 109 -10.55 18.17 -10.24
CA GLY A 109 -10.39 16.84 -10.85
C GLY A 109 -9.77 15.84 -9.87
N GLY A 110 -10.42 14.68 -9.68
CA GLY A 110 -9.83 13.57 -8.93
C GLY A 110 -8.86 12.76 -9.78
N ILE A 111 -7.64 12.51 -9.29
CA ILE A 111 -6.71 11.56 -9.92
C ILE A 111 -7.00 10.17 -9.38
N SER A 112 -7.78 9.40 -10.14
CA SER A 112 -8.00 7.98 -9.86
C SER A 112 -6.74 7.21 -10.25
N GLY A 113 -6.14 6.54 -9.27
CA GLY A 113 -4.94 5.74 -9.45
C GLY A 113 -5.24 4.42 -10.15
N GLY A 114 -5.76 4.46 -11.38
CA GLY A 114 -5.89 3.29 -12.26
C GLY A 114 -4.55 2.93 -12.89
N GLY A 115 -3.58 2.51 -12.07
CA GLY A 115 -2.38 1.84 -12.54
C GLY A 115 -2.56 0.35 -12.26
N ALA A 116 -2.76 -0.44 -13.32
CA ALA A 116 -2.76 -1.89 -13.24
C ALA A 116 -1.48 -2.39 -12.55
N LEU A 117 -1.66 -3.25 -11.56
CA LEU A 117 -0.68 -4.29 -11.24
C LEU A 117 -0.91 -5.45 -12.20
#